data_AF-A0A4Y1ZR91-F1
#
_entry.id   AF-A0A4Y1ZR91-F1
#
_cell.length_a   1.000
_cell.length_b   1.000
_cell.length_c   1.000
_cell.angle_alpha   90.00
_cell.angle_beta   90.00
_cell.angle_gamma   90.00
#
_symmetry.space_group_name_H-M   'P 1'
#
loop_
_entity.id
_entity.type
_entity.pdbx_description
1 polymer ?
#
loop_
_entity_poly.entity_id
_entity_poly.type
_entity_poly.pdbx_seq_one_letter_code
_entity_poly.pdbx_strand_id
1 'polypeptide(L)'
;MPVLTPIGRIKADIEVDNVKAENKSIYVVPDDAQSVDLIVGQTWLDLPHIAYTKIGERVHIGYREDELFRNFPIDEKVNPV
;
A
#
# COMPACT_ATOMS: atom_id res chain seq x y z
N MET A 1 -2.18 17.95 9.56
CA MET A 1 -1.99 16.70 10.33
C MET A 1 -0.71 16.85 11.13
N PRO A 2 -0.68 16.50 12.43
CA PRO A 2 0.59 16.43 13.15
C PRO A 2 1.52 15.45 12.44
N VAL A 3 2.81 15.78 12.40
CA VAL A 3 3.82 14.89 11.83
C VAL A 3 3.96 13.70 12.76
N LEU A 4 3.57 12.51 12.28
CA LEU A 4 3.84 11.27 12.98
C LEU A 4 5.36 11.08 13.03
N THR A 5 5.91 11.07 14.23
CA THR A 5 7.33 10.77 14.43
C THR A 5 7.46 9.27 14.66
N PRO A 6 8.07 8.53 13.74
CA PRO A 6 8.28 7.10 13.96
C PRO A 6 9.25 6.89 15.13
N ILE A 7 8.93 5.96 16.02
CA ILE A 7 9.81 5.50 17.09
C ILE A 7 10.83 4.46 16.58
N GLY A 8 10.55 3.86 15.43
CA GLY A 8 11.44 2.90 14.80
C GLY A 8 11.19 2.76 13.30
N ARG A 9 12.18 2.21 12.61
CA ARG A 9 12.07 1.81 11.21
C ARG A 9 12.68 0.43 11.04
N ILE A 10 11.91 -0.50 10.49
CA ILE A 10 12.37 -1.85 10.17
C ILE A 10 12.30 -2.10 8.66
N LYS A 11 13.10 -3.05 8.19
CA LYS A 11 13.02 -3.58 6.82
C LYS A 11 12.42 -4.96 6.88
N ALA A 12 11.36 -5.20 6.13
CA ALA A 12 10.71 -6.49 6.07
C ALA A 12 10.10 -6.72 4.69
N ASP A 13 9.89 -7.99 4.36
CA ASP A 13 9.02 -8.37 3.26
C ASP A 13 7.58 -8.27 3.74
N ILE A 14 6.72 -7.63 2.95
CA ILE A 14 5.30 -7.43 3.27
C ILE A 14 4.48 -8.07 2.18
N GLU A 15 3.54 -8.93 2.56
CA GLU A 15 2.58 -9.56 1.67
C GLU A 15 1.16 -9.11 2.04
N VAL A 16 0.42 -8.61 1.06
CA VAL A 16 -1.00 -8.24 1.20
C VAL A 16 -1.75 -8.85 0.03
N ASP A 17 -2.82 -9.59 0.32
CA ASP A 17 -3.64 -10.27 -0.71
C ASP A 17 -2.81 -11.17 -1.65
N ASN A 18 -1.82 -11.88 -1.10
CA ASN A 18 -0.86 -12.74 -1.84
C ASN A 18 0.09 -11.98 -2.79
N VAL A 19 0.14 -10.65 -2.70
CA VAL A 19 1.09 -9.82 -3.45
C VAL A 19 2.24 -9.45 -2.54
N LYS A 20 3.45 -9.88 -2.90
CA LYS A 20 4.65 -9.64 -2.11
C LYS A 20 5.34 -8.36 -2.53
N ALA A 21 5.83 -7.61 -1.56
CA ALA A 21 6.82 -6.57 -1.77
C ALA A 21 8.00 -6.73 -0.80
N GLU A 22 9.19 -6.81 -1.36
CA GLU A 22 10.39 -7.15 -0.60
C GLU A 22 11.09 -5.90 -0.07
N ASN A 23 11.77 -6.06 1.07
CA ASN A 23 12.66 -5.05 1.64
C ASN A 23 12.01 -3.67 1.86
N LYS A 24 10.74 -3.67 2.29
CA LYS A 24 9.97 -2.46 2.54
C LYS A 24 10.27 -1.87 3.90
N SER A 25 10.31 -0.54 3.94
CA SER A 25 10.49 0.20 5.18
C SER A 25 9.15 0.33 5.89
N ILE A 26 9.04 -0.28 7.06
CA ILE A 26 7.90 -0.13 7.96
C ILE A 26 8.31 0.84 9.06
N TYR A 27 7.47 1.84 9.29
CA TYR A 27 7.63 2.81 10.35
C TYR A 27 6.78 2.38 11.55
N VAL A 28 7.42 2.17 12.69
CA VAL A 28 6.73 1.89 13.95
C VAL A 28 6.43 3.23 14.59
N VAL A 29 5.17 3.45 14.96
CA VAL A 29 4.69 4.65 15.63
C VAL A 29 4.18 4.29 17.02
N PRO A 30 4.10 5.25 17.95
CA PRO A 30 3.46 5.03 19.25
C PRO A 30 1.99 4.60 19.11
N ASP A 31 1.50 3.82 20.06
CA ASP A 31 0.12 3.30 20.05
C ASP A 31 -0.95 4.41 20.09
N ASP A 32 -0.64 5.56 20.71
CA ASP A 32 -1.54 6.72 20.77
C ASP A 32 -1.55 7.55 19.48
N ALA A 33 -0.65 7.25 18.53
CA ALA A 33 -0.48 7.99 17.31
C ALA A 33 -1.33 7.47 16.13
N GLN A 34 -1.73 6.20 16.16
CA GLN A 34 -2.59 5.58 15.14
C GLN A 34 -3.65 4.69 15.80
N SER A 35 -4.89 4.80 15.37
CA SER A 35 -6.00 3.95 15.84
C SER A 35 -6.14 2.64 15.07
N VAL A 36 -5.21 2.35 14.16
CA VAL A 36 -5.20 1.17 13.30
C VAL A 36 -3.87 0.45 13.44
N ASP A 37 -3.88 -0.86 13.24
CA ASP A 37 -2.68 -1.70 13.43
C ASP A 37 -1.63 -1.49 12.33
N LEU A 38 -2.07 -1.25 11.09
CA LEU A 38 -1.18 -1.11 9.93
C LEU A 38 -1.77 -0.16 8.87
N ILE A 39 -0.94 0.73 8.36
CA ILE A 39 -1.25 1.57 7.19
C ILE A 39 -0.33 1.15 6.05
N VAL A 40 -0.92 0.72 4.94
CA VAL A 40 -0.20 0.48 3.69
C VAL A 40 -0.17 1.79 2.89
N GLY A 41 1.01 2.40 2.84
CA GLY A 41 1.22 3.66 2.13
C GLY A 41 1.50 3.48 0.64
N GLN A 42 1.55 4.63 -0.04
CA GLN A 42 1.84 4.74 -1.48
C GLN A 42 3.16 4.07 -1.89
N THR A 43 4.20 4.10 -1.05
CA THR A 43 5.50 3.45 -1.34
C THR A 43 5.39 1.93 -1.55
N TRP A 44 4.33 1.31 -1.04
CA TRP A 44 3.99 -0.08 -1.30
C TRP A 44 3.01 -0.18 -2.48
N LEU A 45 1.92 0.58 -2.48
CA LEU A 45 0.86 0.52 -3.50
C LEU A 45 1.30 0.90 -4.92
N ASP A 46 2.26 1.81 -5.06
CA ASP A 46 2.74 2.32 -6.36
C ASP A 46 3.87 1.47 -6.95
N LEU A 47 4.11 0.27 -6.41
CA LEU A 47 5.08 -0.62 -7.03
C LEU A 47 4.61 -1.06 -8.42
N PRO A 48 5.51 -1.18 -9.41
CA PRO A 48 5.12 -1.43 -10.80
C PRO A 48 4.26 -2.68 -11.01
N HIS A 49 4.51 -3.72 -10.20
CA HIS A 49 3.81 -5.00 -10.28
C HIS A 49 2.54 -5.08 -9.45
N ILE A 50 2.22 -4.04 -8.66
CA ILE A 50 1.05 -4.01 -7.80
C ILE A 50 -0.07 -3.23 -8.48
N ALA A 51 -1.27 -3.79 -8.44
CA ALA A 51 -2.49 -3.12 -8.81
C ALA A 51 -3.51 -3.25 -7.68
N TYR A 52 -4.37 -2.25 -7.55
CA TYR A 52 -5.46 -2.28 -6.58
C TYR A 52 -6.70 -1.64 -7.17
N THR A 53 -7.87 -2.13 -6.76
CA THR A 53 -9.16 -1.57 -7.15
C THR A 53 -10.15 -1.71 -6.01
N LYS A 54 -11.11 -0.81 -5.93
CA LYS A 54 -12.22 -0.91 -4.97
C LYS A 54 -13.43 -1.49 -5.68
N ILE A 55 -13.92 -2.64 -5.21
CA ILE A 55 -15.15 -3.28 -5.70
C ILE A 55 -16.12 -3.37 -4.53
N GLY A 56 -17.22 -2.62 -4.63
CA GLY A 56 -18.16 -2.45 -3.52
C GLY A 56 -17.47 -1.84 -2.30
N GLU A 57 -17.53 -2.53 -1.17
CA GLU A 57 -16.91 -2.11 0.10
C GLU A 57 -15.51 -2.71 0.33
N ARG A 58 -14.99 -3.49 -0.63
CA ARG A 58 -13.70 -4.18 -0.50
C ARG A 58 -12.65 -3.57 -1.44
N VAL A 59 -11.42 -3.50 -0.95
CA VAL A 59 -10.24 -3.23 -1.77
C VAL A 59 -9.65 -4.57 -2.16
N HIS A 60 -9.44 -4.78 -3.45
CA HIS A 60 -8.73 -5.92 -4.01
C HIS A 60 -7.33 -5.48 -4.40
N ILE A 61 -6.33 -6.27 -4.04
CA ILE A 61 -4.93 -6.04 -4.38
C ILE A 61 -4.46 -7.28 -5.14
N GLY A 62 -3.71 -7.08 -6.22
CA GLY A 62 -3.20 -8.19 -7.00
C GLY A 62 -1.99 -7.79 -7.81
N TYR A 63 -1.46 -8.74 -8.56
CA TYR A 63 -0.46 -8.40 -9.55
C TYR A 63 -1.15 -7.64 -10.69
N ARG A 64 -0.48 -6.62 -11.19
CA ARG A 64 -0.95 -5.85 -12.35
C ARG A 64 -1.19 -6.75 -13.58
N GLU A 65 -0.49 -7.87 -13.63
CA GLU A 65 -0.63 -8.90 -14.66
C GLU A 65 -1.76 -9.91 -14.41
N ASP A 66 -2.47 -9.89 -13.29
CA ASP A 66 -3.60 -10.82 -13.11
C ASP A 66 -4.75 -10.40 -14.02
N GLU A 67 -5.53 -11.36 -14.52
CA GLU A 67 -6.64 -11.10 -15.47
C GLU A 67 -7.63 -10.05 -14.94
N LEU A 68 -7.84 -10.04 -13.63
CA LEU A 68 -8.69 -9.06 -12.95
C LEU A 68 -8.17 -7.64 -13.12
N PHE A 69 -6.84 -7.42 -13.14
CA PHE A 69 -6.22 -6.09 -13.17
C PHE A 69 -5.75 -5.65 -14.54
N ARG A 70 -5.47 -6.56 -15.48
CA ARG A 70 -5.04 -6.25 -16.86
C ARG A 70 -6.02 -5.33 -17.60
N ASN A 71 -7.30 -5.40 -17.28
CA ASN A 71 -8.36 -4.71 -17.99
C ASN A 71 -8.74 -3.35 -17.38
N PHE A 72 -8.19 -2.99 -16.22
CA PHE A 72 -8.45 -1.67 -15.65
C PHE A 72 -7.50 -0.65 -16.27
N PRO A 73 -8.01 0.44 -16.89
CA PRO A 73 -7.16 1.54 -17.28
C PRO A 73 -6.55 2.12 -16.01
N ILE A 74 -5.24 1.99 -15.85
CA ILE A 74 -4.51 2.69 -14.81
C ILE A 74 -4.39 4.11 -15.32
N ASP A 75 -5.36 4.93 -14.94
CA ASP A 75 -5.35 6.35 -15.22
C ASP A 75 -4.16 6.92 -14.44
N GLU A 76 -3.01 7.04 -15.11
CA GLU A 76 -1.76 7.61 -14.58
C GLU A 76 -1.89 9.11 -14.22
N LYS A 77 -3.11 9.66 -14.25
CA LYS A 77 -3.42 11.00 -13.76
C LYS A 77 -3.48 11.01 -12.25
N VAL A 78 -2.31 10.96 -11.64
CA VAL A 78 -2.08 11.62 -10.37
C VAL A 78 -2.29 13.10 -10.63
N ASN A 79 -3.42 13.65 -10.17
CA ASN A 79 -3.58 15.10 -10.16
C ASN A 79 -2.41 15.69 -9.36
N PRO A 80 -1.58 16.59 -9.94
CA PRO A 80 -0.60 17.32 -9.15
C PRO A 80 -1.37 18.18 -8.15
N VAL A 81 -1.03 18.02 -6.87
CA VAL A 81 -1.54 18.83 -5.76
C VAL A 81 -0.94 20.23 -5.83
#